data_AF-F0IBG7-F1
#
_entry.id   AF-F0IBG7-F1
#
_cell.length_a   1.000
_cell.length_b   1.000
_cell.length_c   1.000
_cell.angle_alpha   90.00
_cell.angle_beta   90.00
_cell.angle_gamma   90.00
#
_symmetry.space_group_name_H-M   'P 1'
#
loop_
_entity.id
_entity.type
_entity.pdbx_description
1 polymer ?
#
loop_
_entity_poly.entity_id
_entity_poly.type
_entity_poly.pdbx_seq_one_letter_code
_entity_poly.pdbx_strand_id
1 'polypeptide(L)' 'MKSVRKRHPELAPASPHKLKHTGATLAKQAGLSLEAISEALTHSDTLTTKTYVNVSNVVPMAVGEIAYRSFKK' A
#
# COMPACT_ATOMS: atom_id res chain seq x y z
N MET A 1 -21.67 -0.96 -8.16
CA MET A 1 -21.52 -2.11 -7.24
C MET A 1 -22.81 -2.83 -6.81
N LYS A 2 -24.01 -2.31 -7.12
CA LYS A 2 -25.28 -3.01 -6.78
C LYS A 2 -25.38 -4.41 -7.40
N SER A 3 -24.92 -4.56 -8.65
CA SER A 3 -24.90 -5.86 -9.36
C SER A 3 -23.99 -6.90 -8.73
N VAL A 4 -22.86 -6.50 -8.14
CA VAL A 4 -21.95 -7.40 -7.41
C VAL A 4 -22.57 -7.81 -6.09
N ARG A 5 -23.09 -6.86 -5.29
CA ARG A 5 -23.81 -7.16 -4.05
C ARG A 5 -25.01 -8.09 -4.25
N LYS A 6 -25.73 -7.95 -5.36
CA LYS A 6 -26.87 -8.82 -5.67
C LYS A 6 -26.42 -10.26 -5.99
N ARG A 7 -25.28 -10.43 -6.66
CA ARG A 7 -24.75 -11.74 -7.08
C ARG A 7 -23.92 -12.42 -6.00
N HIS A 8 -23.30 -11.65 -5.12
CA HIS A 8 -22.41 -12.11 -4.07
C HIS A 8 -22.76 -11.45 -2.73
N PRO A 9 -23.88 -11.85 -2.10
CA PRO A 9 -24.31 -11.30 -0.81
C PRO A 9 -23.36 -11.65 0.35
N GLU A 10 -22.57 -12.71 0.21
CA GLU A 10 -21.56 -13.17 1.17
C GLU A 10 -20.33 -12.26 1.26
N LEU A 11 -20.07 -11.47 0.22
CA LEU A 11 -18.89 -10.60 0.18
C LEU A 11 -19.11 -9.34 1.03
N ALA A 12 -18.04 -8.94 1.73
CA ALA A 12 -18.01 -7.68 2.43
C ALA A 12 -18.29 -6.50 1.47
N PRO A 13 -19.03 -5.46 1.90
CA PRO A 13 -19.26 -4.29 1.08
C PRO A 13 -17.94 -3.59 0.70
N ALA A 14 -17.63 -3.63 -0.59
CA ALA A 14 -16.59 -2.80 -1.17
C ALA A 14 -17.16 -1.45 -1.63
N SER A 15 -16.29 -0.44 -1.66
CA SER A 15 -16.55 0.87 -2.24
C SER A 15 -15.44 1.17 -3.24
N PRO A 16 -15.66 2.07 -4.23
CA PRO A 16 -14.61 2.44 -5.18
C PRO A 16 -13.32 2.89 -4.50
N HIS A 17 -13.44 3.62 -3.40
CA HIS A 17 -12.28 4.05 -2.62
C HIS A 17 -11.53 2.86 -2.00
N LYS A 18 -12.21 1.91 -1.35
CA LYS A 18 -11.55 0.69 -0.82
C LYS A 18 -10.82 -0.10 -1.90
N LEU A 19 -11.40 -0.21 -3.10
CA LEU A 19 -10.75 -0.88 -4.23
C LEU A 19 -9.47 -0.17 -4.69
N LYS A 20 -9.44 1.17 -4.64
CA LYS A 20 -8.21 1.95 -4.89
C LYS A 20 -7.11 1.60 -3.87
N HIS A 21 -7.45 1.49 -2.58
CA HIS A 21 -6.47 1.06 -1.56
C HIS A 21 -5.94 -0.35 -1.84
N THR A 22 -6.83 -1.29 -2.18
CA THR A 22 -6.42 -2.66 -2.54
C THR A 22 -5.49 -2.66 -3.76
N GLY A 23 -5.81 -1.89 -4.80
CA GLY A 23 -4.95 -1.76 -5.98
C GLY A 23 -3.57 -1.17 -5.66
N ALA A 24 -3.52 -0.09 -4.87
CA ALA A 24 -2.28 0.52 -4.42
C ALA A 24 -1.41 -0.45 -3.59
N THR A 25 -2.06 -1.21 -2.70
CA THR A 25 -1.39 -2.22 -1.87
C THR A 25 -0.78 -3.34 -2.72
N LEU A 26 -1.54 -3.88 -3.68
CA LEU A 26 -1.03 -4.91 -4.60
C LEU A 26 0.12 -4.40 -5.46
N ALA A 27 0.02 -3.17 -5.96
CA ALA A 27 1.09 -2.54 -6.72
C ALA A 27 2.38 -2.42 -5.89
N LYS A 28 2.27 -2.01 -4.62
CA LYS A 28 3.43 -1.90 -3.74
C LYS A 28 4.06 -3.27 -3.44
N GLN A 29 3.23 -4.30 -3.25
CA GLN A 29 3.69 -5.68 -3.05
C GLN A 29 4.40 -6.25 -4.29
N ALA A 30 3.98 -5.85 -5.49
CA ALA A 30 4.64 -6.19 -6.74
C ALA A 30 5.97 -5.43 -6.96
N GLY A 31 6.41 -4.61 -5.99
CA GLY A 31 7.70 -3.92 -6.02
C GLY A 31 7.66 -2.54 -6.69
N LEU A 32 6.48 -2.02 -7.05
CA LEU A 32 6.38 -0.66 -7.59
C LEU A 32 6.76 0.39 -6.53
N SER A 33 7.38 1.46 -7.00
CA SER A 33 7.74 2.59 -6.15
C SER A 33 6.49 3.33 -5.67
N LEU A 34 6.59 4.02 -4.53
CA LEU A 34 5.44 4.80 -4.03
C LEU A 34 5.11 5.96 -4.97
N GLU A 35 6.11 6.46 -5.67
CA GLU A 35 6.05 7.55 -6.64
C GLU A 35 5.25 7.12 -7.87
N ALA A 36 5.53 5.94 -8.44
CA ALA A 36 4.80 5.40 -9.58
C ALA A 36 3.32 5.13 -9.23
N ILE A 37 3.06 4.64 -8.02
CA ILE A 37 1.69 4.45 -7.52
C ILE A 37 1.01 5.81 -7.30
N SER A 38 1.74 6.80 -6.77
CA SER A 38 1.23 8.15 -6.56
C SER A 38 0.82 8.81 -7.88
N GLU A 39 1.65 8.67 -8.91
CA GLU A 39 1.39 9.16 -10.26
C GLU A 39 0.17 8.47 -10.88
N ALA A 40 0.10 7.14 -10.81
CA ALA A 40 -1.04 6.37 -11.32
C ALA A 40 -2.36 6.71 -10.62
N LEU A 41 -2.30 7.10 -9.34
CA LEU A 41 -3.46 7.55 -8.56
C LEU A 41 -3.69 9.07 -8.66
N THR A 42 -2.88 9.80 -9.43
CA THR A 42 -2.94 11.25 -9.63
C THR A 42 -2.85 12.06 -8.32
N HIS A 43 -2.09 11.55 -7.36
CA HIS A 43 -1.88 12.23 -6.09
C HIS A 43 -0.73 13.24 -6.20
N SER A 44 -0.97 14.47 -5.72
CA SER A 44 0.04 15.53 -5.70
C SER A 44 1.18 15.26 -4.72
N ASP A 45 0.96 14.39 -3.73
CA ASP A 45 1.94 14.06 -2.69
C ASP A 45 1.97 12.55 -2.41
N THR A 46 3.18 12.00 -2.32
CA THR A 46 3.43 10.61 -1.96
C THR A 46 2.96 10.28 -0.54
N LEU A 47 2.89 11.25 0.37
CA LEU A 47 2.30 11.08 1.71
C LEU A 47 0.83 10.69 1.62
N THR A 48 0.08 11.25 0.67
CA THR A 48 -1.31 10.86 0.43
C THR A 48 -1.38 9.39 0.01
N THR A 49 -0.49 8.97 -0.88
CA THR A 49 -0.39 7.58 -1.35
C THR A 49 -0.05 6.60 -0.23
N LYS A 50 0.69 7.00 0.81
CA LYS A 50 0.95 6.13 1.98
C LYS A 50 -0.34 5.69 2.68
N THR A 51 -1.37 6.54 2.73
CA THR A 51 -2.66 6.16 3.32
C THR A 51 -3.39 5.08 2.49
N TYR A 52 -3.06 4.97 1.21
CA TYR A 52 -3.64 4.00 0.29
C TYR A 52 -3.00 2.60 0.36
N VAL A 53 -1.79 2.51 0.91
CA VAL A 53 -0.99 1.28 0.93
C VAL A 53 -1.01 0.67 2.32
N ASN A 54 -1.52 -0.56 2.44
CA ASN A 54 -1.56 -1.29 3.71
C ASN A 54 -0.42 -2.32 3.81
N VAL A 55 0.83 -1.87 3.65
CA VAL A 55 2.02 -2.73 3.83
C VAL A 55 2.96 -2.13 4.86
N SER A 56 3.77 -2.97 5.50
CA SER A 56 4.83 -2.50 6.39
C SER A 56 5.82 -1.63 5.63
N ASN A 57 6.27 -0.55 6.28
CA ASN A 57 7.31 0.31 5.73
C ASN A 57 8.67 -0.39 5.88
N VAL A 58 8.99 -1.29 4.95
CA VAL A 58 10.27 -2.00 4.94
C VAL A 58 11.32 -1.10 4.31
N VAL A 59 12.25 -0.62 5.12
CA VAL A 59 13.43 0.12 4.66
C VAL A 59 14.59 -0.88 4.59
N PRO A 60 15.21 -1.10 3.42
CA PRO A 60 16.37 -1.96 3.33
C PRO A 60 17.51 -1.32 4.14
N MET A 61 17.93 -2.02 5.20
CA MET A 61 19.02 -1.59 6.08
C MET A 61 20.18 -2.56 5.92
N ALA A 62 21.40 -2.03 5.78
CA ALA A 62 22.59 -2.87 5.72
C ALA A 62 22.79 -3.60 7.05
N VAL A 63 23.23 -4.86 7.00
CA VAL A 63 23.51 -5.68 8.19
C VAL A 63 24.50 -4.99 9.13
N GLY A 64 25.48 -4.25 8.58
CA GLY A 64 26.43 -3.46 9.37
C GLY A 64 25.78 -2.35 10.20
N GLU A 65 24.73 -1.70 9.69
CA GLU A 65 23.99 -0.68 10.44
C GLU A 65 23.11 -1.30 11.54
N ILE A 66 22.53 -2.47 11.28
CA ILE A 66 21.82 -3.25 12.30
C ILE A 66 22.77 -3.60 13.44
N ALA A 67 23.95 -4.14 13.12
CA ALA A 67 24.97 -4.50 14.11
C ALA A 67 25.44 -3.28 14.92
N TYR A 68 25.78 -2.17 14.26
CA TYR A 68 26.22 -0.94 14.93
C TYR A 68 25.17 -0.40 15.93
N ARG A 69 23.89 -0.41 15.57
CA ARG A 69 22.80 0.02 16.46
C ARG A 69 22.64 -0.90 17.67
N SER A 70 22.87 -2.21 17.49
CA SER A 70 22.84 -3.18 18.59
C SER A 70 23.99 -3.00 19.57
N PHE A 71 25.17 -2.53 19.13
CA PHE A 71 26.31 -2.24 20.00
C PHE A 71 26.22 -0.91 20.75
N LYS A 72 25.41 0.04 20.26
CA LYS A 72 25.25 1.37 20.86
C LYS A 72 24.17 1.41 21.95
N LYS A 73 23.65 0.25 22.34
CA LYS A 73 22.59 0.04 23.34
C LYS A 73 23.20 -0.50 24.63
#